data_AF-A0A973US74-F1
#
_entry.id   AF-A0A973US74-F1
#
_cell.length_a   1.000
_cell.length_b   1.000
_cell.length_c   1.000
_cell.angle_alpha   90.00
_cell.angle_beta   90.00
_cell.angle_gamma   90.00
#
_symmetry.space_group_name_H-M   'P 1'
#
loop_
_entity.id
_entity.type
_entity.pdbx_description
1 polymer ?
#
loop_
_entity_poly.entity_id
_entity_poly.type
_entity_poly.pdbx_seq_one_letter_code
_entity_poly.pdbx_strand_id
1 'polypeptide(L)'
;MTAARDGDFRRLPETAEGVVAELTAVFNQIMDRSTHFNGEVQRVKRELVRHGRLDERLSASPGQGDWTTRVNDVNHLLDALVAPAANATRVLDAVAGGDLTQRVDLHDGSRQLRGDLRRLGRAVNKMVDQLSLFTGEVTRVAREVGTEGRLGGRAKVQGLSGSWRDVTEAVNTMASRLTAQVRDIALVTTAVARGDLTRTVTVEATGELLELKLTVNTMVDQLSAFADEV
;
A
#
# COMPACT_ATOMS: atom_id res chain seq x y z
N MET A 1 44.66 -4.51 -32.27
CA MET A 1 43.99 -3.19 -32.17
C MET A 1 42.55 -3.22 -32.68
N THR A 2 42.26 -3.76 -33.88
CA THR A 2 40.87 -3.87 -34.39
C THR A 2 39.96 -4.68 -33.47
N ALA A 3 40.42 -5.83 -32.96
CA ALA A 3 39.65 -6.63 -32.00
C ALA A 3 39.28 -5.85 -30.72
N ALA A 4 40.24 -5.13 -30.12
CA ALA A 4 39.98 -4.30 -28.94
C ALA A 4 39.01 -3.13 -29.24
N ARG A 5 39.05 -2.56 -30.45
CA ARG A 5 38.08 -1.56 -30.90
C ARG A 5 36.67 -2.13 -30.98
N ASP A 6 36.53 -3.41 -31.35
CA ASP A 6 35.26 -4.11 -31.48
C ASP A 6 34.79 -4.75 -30.15
N GLY A 7 35.48 -4.47 -29.04
CA GLY A 7 35.11 -4.92 -27.69
C GLY A 7 35.71 -6.26 -27.26
N ASP A 8 36.66 -6.80 -28.03
CA ASP A 8 37.42 -7.99 -27.65
C ASP A 8 38.72 -7.61 -26.92
N PHE A 9 38.65 -7.69 -25.58
CA PHE A 9 39.70 -7.23 -24.66
C PHE A 9 40.74 -8.32 -24.33
N ARG A 10 41.10 -9.17 -25.30
CA ARG A 10 42.18 -10.15 -25.11
C ARG A 10 43.55 -9.47 -24.99
N ARG A 11 44.39 -10.01 -24.11
CA ARG A 11 45.78 -9.57 -23.93
C ARG A 11 46.61 -9.78 -25.20
N LEU A 12 47.56 -8.87 -25.44
CA LEU A 12 48.62 -9.02 -26.43
C LEU A 12 49.77 -9.88 -25.88
N PRO A 13 50.48 -10.63 -26.74
CA PRO A 13 51.65 -11.40 -26.34
C PRO A 13 52.78 -10.51 -25.80
N GLU A 14 53.44 -10.93 -24.72
CA GLU A 14 54.55 -10.22 -24.07
C GLU A 14 55.90 -10.58 -24.72
N THR A 15 55.98 -10.54 -26.05
CA THR A 15 57.18 -10.94 -26.81
C THR A 15 58.02 -9.74 -27.30
N ALA A 16 57.60 -8.52 -26.99
CA ALA A 16 58.29 -7.30 -27.40
C ALA A 16 59.32 -6.87 -26.37
N GLU A 17 60.39 -6.22 -26.82
CA GLU A 17 61.44 -5.64 -25.96
C GLU A 17 61.43 -4.10 -26.01
N GLY A 18 62.04 -3.46 -25.00
CA GLY A 18 62.14 -2.01 -24.91
C GLY A 18 60.78 -1.31 -24.77
N VAL A 19 60.63 -0.14 -25.39
CA VAL A 19 59.42 0.70 -25.29
C VAL A 19 58.15 -0.04 -25.72
N VAL A 20 58.25 -0.97 -26.67
CA VAL A 20 57.09 -1.75 -27.13
C VAL A 20 56.61 -2.74 -26.06
N ALA A 21 57.52 -3.24 -25.21
CA ALA A 21 57.17 -4.08 -24.05
C ALA A 21 56.35 -3.28 -23.03
N GLU A 22 56.78 -2.05 -22.72
CA GLU A 22 56.08 -1.16 -21.80
C GLU A 22 54.69 -0.78 -22.32
N LEU A 23 54.58 -0.43 -23.62
CA LEU A 23 53.29 -0.16 -24.26
C LEU A 23 52.38 -1.38 -24.23
N THR A 24 52.92 -2.58 -24.45
CA THR A 24 52.17 -3.85 -24.39
C THR A 24 51.66 -4.12 -22.97
N ALA A 25 52.48 -3.87 -21.94
CA ALA A 25 52.09 -4.03 -20.54
C ALA A 25 50.96 -3.06 -20.15
N VAL A 26 51.09 -1.78 -20.50
CA VAL A 26 50.04 -0.77 -20.24
C VAL A 26 48.75 -1.13 -20.99
N PHE A 27 48.86 -1.53 -22.26
CA PHE A 27 47.71 -1.98 -23.04
C PHE A 27 47.00 -3.16 -22.39
N ASN A 28 47.76 -4.19 -21.98
CA ASN A 28 47.21 -5.36 -21.30
C ASN A 28 46.51 -5.00 -19.98
N GLN A 29 47.07 -4.08 -19.18
CA GLN A 29 46.41 -3.60 -17.96
C GLN A 29 45.08 -2.89 -18.27
N ILE A 30 45.00 -2.10 -19.34
CA ILE A 30 43.74 -1.47 -19.78
C ILE A 30 42.72 -2.52 -20.23
N MET A 31 43.16 -3.56 -20.95
CA MET A 31 42.31 -4.66 -21.39
C MET A 31 41.77 -5.46 -20.20
N ASP A 32 42.61 -5.77 -19.22
CA ASP A 32 42.22 -6.49 -18.00
C ASP A 32 41.18 -5.70 -17.19
N ARG A 33 41.38 -4.38 -17.05
CA ARG A 33 40.41 -3.49 -16.37
C ARG A 33 39.07 -3.40 -17.10
N SER A 34 39.10 -3.34 -18.43
CA SER A 34 37.87 -3.31 -19.25
C SER A 34 37.10 -4.63 -19.13
N THR A 35 37.81 -5.76 -19.16
CA THR A 35 37.25 -7.09 -18.95
C THR A 35 36.61 -7.23 -17.58
N HIS A 36 37.31 -6.78 -16.52
CA HIS A 36 36.81 -6.81 -15.15
C HIS A 36 35.51 -6.02 -15.00
N PHE A 37 35.46 -4.77 -15.47
CA PHE A 37 34.25 -3.96 -15.40
C PHE A 37 33.06 -4.60 -16.12
N ASN A 38 33.28 -5.14 -17.32
CA ASN A 38 32.23 -5.83 -18.06
C ASN A 38 31.75 -7.08 -17.30
N GLY A 39 32.66 -7.83 -16.67
CA GLY A 39 32.33 -8.94 -15.80
C GLY A 39 31.45 -8.52 -14.63
N GLU A 40 31.81 -7.43 -13.94
CA GLU A 40 31.04 -6.89 -12.80
C GLU A 40 29.65 -6.41 -13.22
N VAL A 41 29.51 -5.70 -14.33
CA VAL A 41 28.20 -5.29 -14.86
C VAL A 41 27.32 -6.50 -15.15
N GLN A 42 27.86 -7.55 -15.78
CA GLN A 42 27.10 -8.77 -16.06
C GLN A 42 26.75 -9.54 -14.79
N ARG A 43 27.62 -9.52 -13.77
CA ARG A 43 27.37 -10.14 -12.47
C ARG A 43 26.23 -9.43 -11.74
N VAL A 44 26.31 -8.12 -11.58
CA VAL A 44 25.26 -7.32 -10.91
C VAL A 44 23.94 -7.42 -11.68
N LYS A 45 23.95 -7.34 -13.01
CA LYS A 45 22.77 -7.59 -13.84
C LYS A 45 22.14 -8.95 -13.56
N ARG A 46 22.96 -10.01 -13.42
CA ARG A 46 22.47 -11.36 -13.16
C ARG A 46 21.81 -11.46 -11.78
N GLU A 47 22.43 -10.90 -10.75
CA GLU A 47 21.85 -10.86 -9.40
C GLU A 47 20.53 -10.10 -9.37
N LEU A 48 20.46 -8.94 -10.03
CA LEU A 48 19.24 -8.15 -10.13
C LEU A 48 18.13 -8.91 -10.87
N VAL A 49 18.43 -9.49 -12.03
CA VAL A 49 17.41 -10.15 -12.88
C VAL A 49 16.94 -11.48 -12.30
N ARG A 50 17.85 -12.27 -11.70
CA ARG A 50 17.50 -13.60 -11.18
C ARG A 50 16.96 -13.57 -9.76
N HIS A 51 17.50 -12.70 -8.92
CA HIS A 51 17.23 -12.70 -7.49
C HIS A 51 16.54 -11.42 -7.00
N GLY A 52 16.38 -10.40 -7.86
CA GLY A 52 15.77 -9.12 -7.47
C GLY A 52 16.62 -8.32 -6.48
N ARG A 53 17.90 -8.67 -6.32
CA ARG A 53 18.81 -8.04 -5.36
C ARG A 53 19.30 -6.70 -5.89
N LEU A 54 18.69 -5.62 -5.42
CA LEU A 54 19.05 -4.26 -5.81
C LEU A 54 20.22 -3.70 -4.99
N ASP A 55 20.57 -4.33 -3.86
CA ASP A 55 21.67 -3.98 -2.96
C ASP A 55 23.06 -4.34 -3.51
N GLU A 56 23.12 -5.13 -4.59
CA GLU A 56 24.37 -5.54 -5.20
C GLU A 56 25.11 -4.35 -5.87
N ARG A 57 26.43 -4.28 -5.73
CA ARG A 57 27.26 -3.18 -6.25
C ARG A 57 28.42 -3.69 -7.08
N LEU A 58 28.86 -2.87 -8.03
CA LEU A 58 30.06 -3.14 -8.81
C LEU A 58 31.29 -2.93 -7.94
N SER A 59 32.25 -3.84 -8.07
CA SER A 59 33.58 -3.70 -7.46
C SER A 59 34.54 -3.00 -8.42
N ALA A 60 35.35 -2.08 -7.91
CA ALA A 60 36.41 -1.44 -8.69
C ALA A 60 37.64 -2.35 -8.78
N SER A 61 38.29 -2.40 -9.94
CA SER A 61 39.61 -3.03 -10.06
C SER A 61 40.70 -2.12 -9.46
N PRO A 62 41.84 -2.67 -9.02
CA PRO A 62 42.95 -1.86 -8.48
C PRO A 62 43.43 -0.80 -9.48
N GLY A 63 43.37 0.47 -9.06
CA GLY A 63 43.71 1.62 -9.88
C GLY A 63 43.18 2.93 -9.30
N GLN A 64 43.60 4.05 -9.89
CA GLN A 64 43.10 5.39 -9.57
C GLN A 64 42.54 6.06 -10.85
N GLY A 65 41.78 7.13 -10.68
CA GLY A 65 41.24 7.93 -11.77
C GLY A 65 39.91 7.41 -12.33
N ASP A 66 39.66 7.69 -13.61
CA ASP A 66 38.35 7.57 -14.25
C ASP A 66 37.73 6.17 -14.22
N TRP A 67 38.55 5.12 -14.09
CA TRP A 67 38.05 3.74 -13.94
C TRP A 67 37.25 3.57 -12.64
N THR A 68 37.72 4.16 -11.55
CA THR A 68 37.03 4.13 -10.26
C THR A 68 35.82 5.05 -10.29
N THR A 69 35.94 6.24 -10.91
CA THR A 69 34.83 7.17 -11.11
C THR A 69 33.66 6.49 -11.83
N ARG A 70 33.92 5.76 -12.92
CA ARG A 70 32.88 5.06 -13.68
C ARG A 70 32.14 4.00 -12.85
N VAL A 71 32.86 3.25 -12.00
CA VAL A 71 32.23 2.27 -11.09
C VAL A 71 31.36 2.98 -10.06
N ASN A 72 31.87 4.08 -9.49
CA ASN A 72 31.13 4.90 -8.52
C ASN A 72 29.87 5.52 -9.14
N ASP A 73 29.95 6.02 -10.38
CA ASP A 73 28.79 6.56 -11.10
C ASP A 73 27.68 5.52 -11.27
N VAL A 74 28.03 4.29 -11.67
CA VAL A 74 27.06 3.19 -11.76
C VAL A 74 26.48 2.85 -10.39
N ASN A 75 27.32 2.76 -9.36
CA ASN A 75 26.87 2.47 -8.01
C ASN A 75 25.93 3.57 -7.46
N HIS A 76 26.22 4.84 -7.74
CA HIS A 76 25.35 5.96 -7.37
C HIS A 76 24.00 5.92 -8.10
N LEU A 77 23.96 5.49 -9.37
CA LEU A 77 22.71 5.27 -10.07
C LEU A 77 21.90 4.13 -9.45
N LEU A 78 22.56 3.04 -9.02
CA LEU A 78 21.91 1.95 -8.30
C LEU A 78 21.37 2.43 -6.95
N ASP A 79 22.16 3.18 -6.17
CA ASP A 79 21.73 3.76 -4.90
C ASP A 79 20.50 4.65 -5.05
N ALA A 80 20.47 5.49 -6.09
CA ALA A 80 19.36 6.40 -6.39
C ALA A 80 18.05 5.67 -6.71
N LEU A 81 18.10 4.38 -7.09
CA LEU A 81 16.92 3.54 -7.32
C LEU A 81 16.57 2.70 -6.09
N VAL A 82 17.59 2.18 -5.40
CA VAL A 82 17.45 1.28 -4.25
C VAL A 82 16.76 1.96 -3.08
N ALA A 83 17.22 3.15 -2.69
CA ALA A 83 16.70 3.81 -1.49
C ALA A 83 15.20 4.16 -1.61
N PRO A 84 14.72 4.77 -2.71
CA PRO A 84 13.28 5.03 -2.89
C PRO A 84 12.44 3.75 -2.97
N ALA A 85 12.95 2.70 -3.60
CA ALA A 85 12.25 1.41 -3.67
C ALA A 85 12.11 0.77 -2.28
N ALA A 86 13.19 0.73 -1.50
CA ALA A 86 13.16 0.21 -0.13
C ALA A 86 12.22 1.02 0.78
N ASN A 87 12.22 2.35 0.65
CA ASN A 87 11.31 3.24 1.39
C ASN A 87 9.83 2.98 1.04
N ALA A 88 9.53 2.75 -0.24
CA ALA A 88 8.18 2.39 -0.66
C ALA A 88 7.75 1.03 -0.09
N THR A 89 8.60 0.00 -0.17
CA THR A 89 8.34 -1.33 0.39
C THR A 89 8.08 -1.27 1.89
N ARG A 90 8.90 -0.54 2.65
CA ARG A 90 8.70 -0.36 4.10
C ARG A 90 7.32 0.20 4.44
N VAL A 91 6.84 1.18 3.68
CA VAL A 91 5.51 1.79 3.91
C VAL A 91 4.41 0.81 3.53
N LEU A 92 4.58 0.05 2.44
CA LEU A 92 3.63 -1.00 2.06
C LEU A 92 3.55 -2.10 3.13
N ASP A 93 4.67 -2.53 3.69
CA ASP A 93 4.72 -3.52 4.78
C ASP A 93 4.02 -2.99 6.04
N ALA A 94 4.25 -1.71 6.39
CA ALA A 94 3.56 -1.08 7.51
C ALA A 94 2.03 -1.01 7.31
N VAL A 95 1.59 -0.64 6.10
CA VAL A 95 0.18 -0.62 5.72
C VAL A 95 -0.43 -2.02 5.77
N ALA A 96 0.31 -3.04 5.31
CA ALA A 96 -0.12 -4.44 5.40
C ALA A 96 -0.24 -4.91 6.87
N GLY A 97 0.61 -4.39 7.75
CA GLY A 97 0.51 -4.56 9.20
C GLY A 97 -0.58 -3.71 9.89
N GLY A 98 -1.30 -2.87 9.15
CA GLY A 98 -2.37 -2.00 9.66
C GLY A 98 -1.92 -0.62 10.15
N ASP A 99 -0.62 -0.29 10.07
CA ASP A 99 -0.11 1.06 10.38
C ASP A 99 -0.29 1.98 9.17
N LEU A 100 -1.42 2.71 9.18
CA LEU A 100 -1.76 3.70 8.16
C LEU A 100 -1.18 5.10 8.47
N THR A 101 -0.27 5.24 9.44
CA THR A 101 0.40 6.52 9.75
C THR A 101 1.68 6.70 8.95
N GLN A 102 2.29 5.61 8.48
CA GLN A 102 3.52 5.67 7.69
C GLN A 102 3.29 6.34 6.34
N ARG A 103 4.30 7.10 5.88
CA ARG A 103 4.32 7.73 4.56
C ARG A 103 5.69 7.52 3.92
N VAL A 104 5.71 7.48 2.59
CA VAL A 104 6.93 7.55 1.80
C VAL A 104 7.40 9.00 1.84
N ASP A 105 8.64 9.21 2.29
CA ASP A 105 9.27 10.52 2.17
C ASP A 105 9.51 10.83 0.69
N LEU A 106 8.94 11.95 0.23
CA LEU A 106 9.15 12.44 -1.13
C LEU A 106 10.43 13.27 -1.24
N HIS A 107 11.17 13.41 -0.15
CA HIS A 107 12.47 14.02 -0.07
C HIS A 107 13.47 12.94 0.37
N ASP A 108 14.65 12.97 -0.22
CA ASP A 108 15.80 12.19 0.20
C ASP A 108 16.85 13.18 0.73
N GLY A 109 16.85 13.38 2.05
CA GLY A 109 17.64 14.42 2.71
C GLY A 109 17.33 15.83 2.19
N SER A 110 18.25 16.40 1.41
CA SER A 110 18.13 17.77 0.87
C SER A 110 17.45 17.85 -0.50
N ARG A 111 17.13 16.72 -1.16
CA ARG A 111 16.64 16.71 -2.54
C ARG A 111 15.26 16.06 -2.64
N GLN A 112 14.35 16.73 -3.32
CA GLN A 112 13.04 16.16 -3.64
C GLN A 112 13.18 15.07 -4.70
N LEU A 113 12.50 13.93 -4.51
CA LEU A 113 12.35 12.90 -5.55
C LEU A 113 11.77 13.53 -6.81
N ARG A 114 12.23 13.10 -7.99
CA ARG A 114 11.79 13.63 -9.29
C ARG A 114 11.28 12.52 -10.20
N GLY A 115 10.56 12.92 -11.26
CA GLY A 115 10.07 12.02 -12.29
C GLY A 115 9.26 10.84 -11.73
N ASP A 116 9.60 9.64 -12.20
CA ASP A 116 8.89 8.41 -11.88
C ASP A 116 8.99 8.00 -10.42
N LEU A 117 10.13 8.25 -9.77
CA LEU A 117 10.32 7.93 -8.34
C LEU A 117 9.37 8.76 -7.46
N ARG A 118 9.19 10.05 -7.79
CA ARG A 118 8.20 10.89 -7.12
C ARG A 118 6.77 10.43 -7.42
N ARG A 119 6.51 9.96 -8.63
CA ARG A 119 5.19 9.44 -9.02
C ARG A 119 4.85 8.18 -8.22
N LEU A 120 5.81 7.27 -8.07
CA LEU A 120 5.68 6.08 -7.23
C LEU A 120 5.39 6.44 -5.78
N GLY A 121 6.22 7.28 -5.15
CA GLY A 121 6.00 7.69 -3.76
C GLY A 121 4.66 8.39 -3.54
N ARG A 122 4.23 9.26 -4.47
CA ARG A 122 2.89 9.88 -4.41
C ARG A 122 1.76 8.87 -4.56
N ALA A 123 1.92 7.87 -5.43
CA ALA A 123 0.90 6.84 -5.61
C ALA A 123 0.74 5.99 -4.32
N VAL A 124 1.85 5.61 -3.68
CA VAL A 124 1.82 4.92 -2.38
C VAL A 124 1.15 5.79 -1.33
N ASN A 125 1.59 7.04 -1.15
CA ASN A 125 1.00 7.94 -0.15
C ASN A 125 -0.51 8.15 -0.37
N LYS A 126 -0.94 8.34 -1.63
CA LYS A 126 -2.36 8.47 -1.96
C LYS A 126 -3.16 7.22 -1.57
N MET A 127 -2.60 6.03 -1.77
CA MET A 127 -3.23 4.78 -1.33
C MET A 127 -3.36 4.74 0.20
N VAL A 128 -2.31 5.11 0.94
CA VAL A 128 -2.36 5.16 2.41
C VAL A 128 -3.41 6.14 2.90
N ASP A 129 -3.51 7.32 2.27
CA ASP A 129 -4.50 8.33 2.62
C ASP A 129 -5.93 7.82 2.39
N GLN A 130 -6.18 7.15 1.26
CA GLN A 130 -7.49 6.56 0.95
C GLN A 130 -7.88 5.48 1.96
N LEU A 131 -6.94 4.59 2.31
CA LEU A 131 -7.15 3.56 3.33
C LEU A 131 -7.41 4.18 4.71
N SER A 132 -6.63 5.20 5.08
CA SER A 132 -6.78 5.90 6.37
C SER A 132 -8.17 6.53 6.51
N LEU A 133 -8.61 7.24 5.46
CA LEU A 133 -9.92 7.89 5.42
C LEU A 133 -11.05 6.87 5.53
N PHE A 134 -10.97 5.78 4.75
CA PHE A 134 -11.97 4.73 4.76
C PHE A 134 -12.06 4.05 6.13
N THR A 135 -10.93 3.61 6.69
CA THR A 135 -10.88 2.95 8.00
C THR A 135 -11.43 3.86 9.08
N GLY A 136 -11.04 5.14 9.10
CA GLY A 136 -11.56 6.11 10.06
C GLY A 136 -13.07 6.28 9.99
N GLU A 137 -13.64 6.37 8.78
CA GLU A 137 -15.09 6.53 8.59
C GLU A 137 -15.86 5.27 8.99
N VAL A 138 -15.37 4.08 8.66
CA VAL A 138 -16.01 2.82 9.09
C VAL A 138 -15.96 2.67 10.60
N THR A 139 -14.82 2.94 11.23
CA THR A 139 -14.69 2.91 12.70
C THR A 139 -15.61 3.92 13.36
N ARG A 140 -15.74 5.12 12.80
CA ARG A 140 -16.66 6.15 13.31
C ARG A 140 -18.12 5.67 13.26
N VAL A 141 -18.57 5.16 12.13
CA VAL A 141 -19.95 4.67 11.97
C VAL A 141 -20.24 3.48 12.88
N ALA A 142 -19.29 2.53 12.97
CA ALA A 142 -19.42 1.39 13.86
C ALA A 142 -19.56 1.83 15.33
N ARG A 143 -18.77 2.83 15.76
CA ARG A 143 -18.86 3.41 17.11
C ARG A 143 -20.18 4.14 17.32
N GLU A 144 -20.60 5.01 16.40
CA GLU A 144 -21.84 5.78 16.53
C GLU A 144 -23.08 4.88 16.57
N VAL A 145 -23.21 3.96 15.62
CA VAL A 145 -24.41 3.13 15.47
C VAL A 145 -24.38 1.95 16.45
N GLY A 146 -23.23 1.30 16.61
CA GLY A 146 -23.10 0.07 17.40
C GLY A 146 -22.80 0.29 18.89
N THR A 147 -22.03 1.32 19.24
CA THR A 147 -21.61 1.56 20.64
C THR A 147 -22.38 2.71 21.30
N GLU A 148 -22.49 3.85 20.62
CA GLU A 148 -23.16 5.03 21.17
C GLU A 148 -24.70 4.99 21.00
N GLY A 149 -25.22 4.04 20.21
CA GLY A 149 -26.66 3.95 19.90
C GLY A 149 -27.20 5.15 19.14
N ARG A 150 -26.34 5.95 18.52
CA ARG A 150 -26.70 7.12 17.71
C ARG A 150 -27.11 6.66 16.32
N LEU A 151 -28.35 6.19 16.24
CA LEU A 151 -28.94 5.66 15.02
C LEU A 151 -29.01 6.72 13.91
N GLY A 152 -28.63 6.34 12.69
CA GLY A 152 -28.61 7.21 11.51
C GLY A 152 -27.23 7.69 11.09
N GLY A 153 -26.17 7.27 11.78
CA GLY A 153 -24.78 7.48 11.36
C GLY A 153 -24.52 6.86 9.98
N ARG A 154 -23.89 7.63 9.09
CA ARG A 154 -23.51 7.20 7.73
C ARG A 154 -22.06 7.55 7.46
N ALA A 155 -21.36 6.65 6.79
CA ALA A 155 -20.01 6.88 6.30
C ALA A 155 -20.08 7.87 5.14
N LYS A 156 -19.29 8.92 5.20
CA LYS A 156 -19.18 9.95 4.15
C LYS A 156 -17.75 9.99 3.68
N VAL A 157 -17.41 9.15 2.71
CA VAL A 157 -16.08 9.17 2.11
C VAL A 157 -16.15 9.81 0.72
N GLN A 158 -15.58 11.02 0.60
CA GLN A 158 -15.46 11.70 -0.69
C GLN A 158 -14.28 11.12 -1.49
N GLY A 159 -14.45 10.96 -2.80
CA GLY A 159 -13.36 10.55 -3.69
C GLY A 159 -13.08 9.04 -3.76
N LEU A 160 -13.90 8.19 -3.13
CA LEU A 160 -13.85 6.74 -3.34
C LEU A 160 -14.57 6.34 -4.64
N SER A 161 -13.99 5.38 -5.35
CA SER A 161 -14.51 4.83 -6.60
C SER A 161 -14.28 3.33 -6.70
N GLY A 162 -15.06 2.65 -7.56
CA GLY A 162 -15.00 1.20 -7.69
C GLY A 162 -15.41 0.50 -6.39
N SER A 163 -14.75 -0.60 -6.06
CA SER A 163 -15.06 -1.45 -4.90
C SER A 163 -15.15 -0.69 -3.57
N TRP A 164 -14.37 0.38 -3.41
CA TRP A 164 -14.41 1.23 -2.22
C TRP A 164 -15.75 1.94 -2.02
N ARG A 165 -16.38 2.36 -3.12
CA ARG A 165 -17.72 2.95 -3.08
C ARG A 165 -18.74 1.88 -2.71
N ASP A 166 -18.65 0.72 -3.33
CA ASP A 166 -19.60 -0.38 -3.14
C ASP A 166 -19.61 -0.84 -1.67
N VAL A 167 -18.43 -0.97 -1.05
CA VAL A 167 -18.33 -1.31 0.39
C VAL A 167 -18.91 -0.19 1.26
N THR A 168 -18.63 1.07 0.95
CA THR A 168 -19.18 2.22 1.72
C THR A 168 -20.71 2.25 1.63
N GLU A 169 -21.28 1.97 0.45
CA GLU A 169 -22.72 1.92 0.23
C GLU A 169 -23.37 0.73 0.94
N ALA A 170 -22.70 -0.44 0.96
CA ALA A 170 -23.15 -1.60 1.72
C ALA A 170 -23.20 -1.31 3.23
N VAL A 171 -22.15 -0.71 3.81
CA VAL A 171 -22.12 -0.31 5.23
C VAL A 171 -23.23 0.69 5.54
N ASN A 172 -23.42 1.68 4.67
CA ASN A 172 -24.48 2.68 4.83
C ASN A 172 -25.89 2.09 4.74
N THR A 173 -26.10 1.12 3.86
CA THR A 173 -27.37 0.41 3.72
C THR A 173 -27.67 -0.43 4.95
N MET A 174 -26.67 -1.18 5.44
CA MET A 174 -26.78 -1.94 6.69
C MET A 174 -27.11 -1.03 7.88
N ALA A 175 -26.35 0.04 8.10
CA ALA A 175 -26.57 0.99 9.19
C ALA A 175 -27.96 1.65 9.12
N SER A 176 -28.43 1.99 7.92
CA SER A 176 -29.75 2.58 7.70
C SER A 176 -30.88 1.60 8.01
N ARG A 177 -30.76 0.33 7.58
CA ARG A 177 -31.77 -0.71 7.83
C ARG A 177 -31.87 -1.00 9.33
N LEU A 178 -30.74 -1.22 10.00
CA LEU A 178 -30.70 -1.46 11.44
C LEU A 178 -31.26 -0.27 12.22
N THR A 179 -30.91 0.96 11.83
CA THR A 179 -31.46 2.19 12.42
C THR A 179 -32.99 2.23 12.32
N ALA A 180 -33.54 1.97 11.13
CA ALA A 180 -34.99 2.00 10.93
C ALA A 180 -35.68 0.93 11.76
N GLN A 181 -35.13 -0.28 11.78
CA GLN A 181 -35.66 -1.43 12.51
C GLN A 181 -35.71 -1.16 14.02
N VAL A 182 -34.59 -0.75 14.61
CA VAL A 182 -34.50 -0.47 16.05
C VAL A 182 -35.37 0.72 16.45
N ARG A 183 -35.42 1.77 15.62
CA ARG A 183 -36.24 2.96 15.92
C ARG A 183 -37.73 2.66 15.90
N ASP A 184 -38.23 1.86 14.96
CA ASP A 184 -39.64 1.48 14.90
C ASP A 184 -40.04 0.64 16.13
N ILE A 185 -39.21 -0.35 16.50
CA ILE A 185 -39.39 -1.14 17.71
C ILE A 185 -39.43 -0.23 18.95
N ALA A 186 -38.50 0.72 19.08
CA ALA A 186 -38.48 1.65 20.21
C ALA A 186 -39.73 2.54 20.27
N LEU A 187 -40.29 2.97 19.12
CA LEU A 187 -41.51 3.76 19.08
C LEU A 187 -42.72 2.97 19.56
N VAL A 188 -42.83 1.70 19.15
CA VAL A 188 -43.93 0.81 19.56
C VAL A 188 -43.85 0.46 21.03
N THR A 189 -42.67 0.08 21.53
CA THR A 189 -42.50 -0.22 22.96
C THR A 189 -42.75 1.00 23.85
N THR A 190 -42.39 2.21 23.38
CA THR A 190 -42.73 3.46 24.09
C THR A 190 -44.24 3.73 24.10
N ALA A 191 -44.95 3.42 23.01
CA ALA A 191 -46.41 3.58 22.93
C ALA A 191 -47.12 2.62 23.91
N VAL A 192 -46.71 1.34 23.92
CA VAL A 192 -47.21 0.34 24.86
C VAL A 192 -46.98 0.77 26.31
N ALA A 193 -45.80 1.28 26.64
CA ALA A 193 -45.50 1.78 27.99
C ALA A 193 -46.37 2.99 28.41
N ARG A 194 -46.96 3.70 27.46
CA ARG A 194 -47.92 4.79 27.69
C ARG A 194 -49.38 4.36 27.63
N GLY A 195 -49.64 3.05 27.46
CA GLY A 195 -50.98 2.48 27.38
C GLY A 195 -51.60 2.52 25.98
N ASP A 196 -50.86 2.91 24.94
CA ASP A 196 -51.33 2.83 23.56
C ASP A 196 -50.97 1.47 22.96
N LEU A 197 -51.94 0.55 23.00
CA LEU A 197 -51.83 -0.82 22.50
C LEU A 197 -52.28 -0.96 21.04
N THR A 198 -52.59 0.16 20.36
CA THR A 198 -53.02 0.14 18.96
C THR A 198 -51.85 0.11 17.97
N ARG A 199 -50.62 0.25 18.47
CA ARG A 199 -49.39 0.41 17.69
C ARG A 199 -48.65 -0.92 17.56
N THR A 200 -48.27 -1.27 16.34
CA THR A 200 -47.45 -2.47 16.06
C THR A 200 -46.20 -2.10 15.27
N VAL A 201 -45.15 -2.92 15.37
CA VAL A 201 -43.92 -2.77 14.60
C VAL A 201 -44.21 -3.13 13.15
N THR A 202 -43.91 -2.22 12.23
CA THR A 202 -44.29 -2.35 10.81
C THR A 202 -43.10 -2.51 9.88
N VAL A 203 -41.93 -2.00 10.27
CA VAL A 203 -40.69 -2.04 9.48
C VAL A 203 -40.35 -3.46 9.00
N GLU A 204 -39.82 -3.57 7.78
CA GLU A 204 -39.34 -4.83 7.23
C GLU A 204 -38.09 -5.30 8.00
N ALA A 205 -38.11 -6.57 8.41
CA ALA A 205 -37.04 -7.20 9.15
C ALA A 205 -36.86 -8.66 8.70
N THR A 206 -35.65 -9.18 8.84
CA THR A 206 -35.29 -10.57 8.55
C THR A 206 -34.39 -11.11 9.66
N GLY A 207 -34.29 -12.43 9.79
CA GLY A 207 -33.45 -13.09 10.81
C GLY A 207 -33.86 -12.70 12.24
N GLU A 208 -32.87 -12.48 13.10
CA GLU A 208 -33.06 -12.15 14.53
C GLU A 208 -33.91 -10.88 14.74
N LEU A 209 -33.82 -9.90 13.83
CA LEU A 209 -34.63 -8.68 13.91
C LEU A 209 -36.11 -8.95 13.58
N LEU A 210 -36.41 -9.94 12.75
CA LEU A 210 -37.79 -10.36 12.49
C LEU A 210 -38.38 -11.08 13.70
N GLU A 211 -37.61 -11.95 14.34
CA GLU A 211 -38.04 -12.61 15.58
C GLU A 211 -38.35 -11.57 16.66
N LEU A 212 -37.47 -10.59 16.86
CA LEU A 212 -37.70 -9.49 17.80
C LEU A 212 -38.97 -8.70 17.47
N LYS A 213 -39.19 -8.36 16.19
CA LYS A 213 -40.41 -7.70 15.72
C LYS A 213 -41.66 -8.50 16.09
N LEU A 214 -41.65 -9.81 15.82
CA LEU A 214 -42.79 -10.69 16.11
C LEU A 214 -43.04 -10.81 17.61
N THR A 215 -41.98 -10.97 18.42
CA THR A 215 -42.11 -11.01 19.88
C THR A 215 -42.75 -9.74 20.43
N VAL A 216 -42.32 -8.56 19.95
CA VAL A 216 -42.88 -7.28 20.38
C VAL A 216 -44.35 -7.16 19.98
N ASN A 217 -44.71 -7.53 18.76
CA ASN A 217 -46.10 -7.47 18.31
C ASN A 217 -47.00 -8.45 19.08
N THR A 218 -46.57 -9.69 19.32
CA THR A 218 -47.32 -10.65 20.14
C THR A 218 -47.55 -10.14 21.56
N MET A 219 -46.55 -9.48 22.15
CA MET A 219 -46.72 -8.84 23.46
C MET A 219 -47.79 -7.73 23.43
N VAL A 220 -47.80 -6.89 22.38
CA VAL A 220 -48.83 -5.85 22.22
C VAL A 220 -50.23 -6.49 22.14
N ASP A 221 -50.38 -7.52 21.31
CA ASP A 221 -51.65 -8.22 21.12
C ASP A 221 -52.17 -8.83 22.43
N GLN A 222 -51.29 -9.48 23.20
CA GLN A 222 -51.63 -10.06 24.51
C GLN A 222 -52.05 -9.00 25.52
N LEU A 223 -51.31 -7.90 25.62
CA LEU A 223 -51.66 -6.81 26.53
C LEU A 223 -52.99 -6.16 26.15
N SER A 224 -53.28 -6.01 24.84
CA SER A 224 -54.55 -5.46 24.38
C SER A 224 -55.72 -6.35 24.78
N ALA A 225 -55.59 -7.67 24.60
CA ALA A 225 -56.62 -8.62 24.99
C ALA A 225 -56.91 -8.58 26.50
N PHE A 226 -55.87 -8.46 27.34
CA PHE A 226 -56.05 -8.30 28.78
C PHE A 226 -56.76 -6.99 29.14
N ALA A 227 -56.43 -5.89 28.47
CA ALA A 227 -57.06 -4.60 28.73
C ALA A 227 -58.56 -4.60 28.37
N ASP A 228 -58.97 -5.40 27.39
CA ASP A 228 -60.37 -5.54 26.98
C ASP A 228 -61.20 -6.46 27.92
N GLU A 229 -60.55 -7.28 28.75
CA GLU A 229 -61.20 -8.26 29.65
C GLU A 229 -61.47 -7.70 31.07
N VAL A 230 -61.02 -6.48 31.39
CA VAL A 230 -61.15 -5.80 32.70
C VAL A 230 -62.11 -4.63 32.65
#